data_AF-A0A6P0RUW2-F1
#
_entry.id   AF-A0A6P0RUW2-F1
#
_cell.length_a   1.000
_cell.length_b   1.000
_cell.length_c   1.000
_cell.angle_alpha   90.00
_cell.angle_beta   90.00
_cell.angle_gamma   90.00
#
_symmetry.space_group_name_H-M   'P 1'
#
loop_
_entity.id
_entity.type
_entity.pdbx_description
1 polymer ?
#
loop_
_entity_poly.entity_id
_entity_poly.type
_entity_poly.pdbx_seq_one_letter_code
_entity_poly.pdbx_strand_id
1 'polypeptide(L)'
;MKLRFKIFQHQSWLIISSLALAMGLSWSQPIRAEGSRELTQSGGNRPFLDSRSDNDPVAPVPRRTTIQVFARPGETINLGSSANNVNNGTINVTDPNGTPFANPCNAGEGLIANRAQEVAGPLPNAGGYDPCEVLVGAGQEGIWTIEFVGPDGATGTQDSAAIAANNFLAQGNNDSFVSAWDITVRGGVGNTGPEITGRAYATYLPLNMGASGVNLNSIAYIQTERGDLYRMNLNGLDPFGFIFFANNKGFTDANGDPLFRSVPRAPVPIFHPPNIADTDEDITHKIFFNPPNTDLPIEAPIANFGTTFLRQDPPPPPSIDTLNFTGEDGTPGRA
;
A
#
# COMPACT_ATOMS: atom_id res chain seq x y z
N MET A 1 -33.56 -51.55 47.51
CA MET A 1 -33.91 -50.14 47.76
C MET A 1 -32.80 -49.26 47.20
N LYS A 2 -33.14 -48.53 46.11
CA LYS A 2 -32.52 -47.31 45.57
C LYS A 2 -31.05 -47.40 45.09
N LEU A 3 -30.81 -47.48 43.77
CA LEU A 3 -30.69 -46.34 42.82
C LEU A 3 -29.73 -45.25 43.32
N ARG A 4 -28.62 -45.05 42.58
CA ARG A 4 -28.00 -43.75 42.19
C ARG A 4 -26.47 -43.86 42.10
N PHE A 5 -25.93 -44.36 40.98
CA PHE A 5 -24.51 -44.15 40.64
C PHE A 5 -24.28 -44.31 39.13
N LYS A 6 -25.06 -43.61 38.30
CA LYS A 6 -24.91 -43.68 36.83
C LYS A 6 -25.14 -42.36 36.08
N ILE A 7 -25.00 -41.21 36.74
CA ILE A 7 -25.25 -39.89 36.12
C ILE A 7 -23.98 -39.01 36.03
N PHE A 8 -22.88 -39.36 36.72
CA PHE A 8 -21.71 -38.48 36.79
C PHE A 8 -20.64 -38.65 35.69
N GLN A 9 -20.76 -39.61 34.78
CA GLN A 9 -19.75 -39.83 33.73
C GLN A 9 -20.11 -39.26 32.36
N HIS A 10 -21.36 -38.88 32.10
CA HIS A 10 -21.76 -38.31 30.80
C HIS A 10 -21.75 -36.78 30.76
N GLN A 11 -21.65 -36.08 31.90
CA GLN A 11 -21.56 -34.61 31.93
C GLN A 11 -20.13 -34.09 31.72
N SER A 12 -19.10 -34.87 32.09
CA SER A 12 -17.70 -34.42 31.97
C SER A 12 -17.20 -34.41 30.52
N TRP A 13 -17.72 -35.27 29.64
CA TRP A 13 -17.35 -35.29 28.21
C TRP A 13 -18.05 -34.19 27.39
N LEU A 14 -19.24 -33.76 27.80
CA LEU A 14 -19.95 -32.66 27.12
C LEU A 14 -19.34 -31.28 27.44
N ILE A 15 -18.72 -31.10 28.61
CA ILE A 15 -18.09 -29.84 29.01
C ILE A 15 -16.67 -29.70 28.42
N ILE A 16 -15.94 -30.79 28.22
CA ILE A 16 -14.61 -30.76 27.59
C ILE A 16 -14.72 -30.57 26.07
N SER A 17 -15.77 -31.12 25.44
CA SER A 17 -16.03 -30.93 24.00
C SER A 17 -16.46 -29.48 23.68
N SER A 18 -17.23 -28.82 24.56
CA SER A 18 -17.61 -27.42 24.38
C SER A 18 -16.48 -26.43 24.65
N LEU A 19 -15.50 -26.78 25.51
CA LEU A 19 -14.31 -25.94 25.74
C LEU A 19 -13.30 -26.04 24.58
N ALA A 20 -13.17 -27.21 23.94
CA ALA A 20 -12.34 -27.39 22.75
C ALA A 20 -12.95 -26.72 21.49
N LEU A 21 -14.28 -26.66 21.38
CA LEU A 21 -14.96 -25.95 20.30
C LEU A 21 -14.94 -24.42 20.48
N ALA A 22 -14.81 -23.92 21.72
CA ALA A 22 -14.70 -22.50 22.02
C ALA A 22 -13.28 -21.93 21.86
N MET A 23 -12.23 -22.76 21.91
CA MET A 23 -10.84 -22.32 21.67
C MET A 23 -10.45 -22.26 20.19
N GLY A 24 -11.29 -22.77 19.28
CA GLY A 24 -11.07 -22.74 17.82
C GLY A 24 -11.67 -21.54 17.09
N LEU A 25 -12.30 -20.59 17.78
CA LEU A 25 -13.20 -19.59 17.17
C LEU A 25 -12.72 -18.13 17.16
N SER A 26 -11.43 -17.83 17.40
CA SER A 26 -11.00 -16.42 17.37
C SER A 26 -9.51 -16.22 17.11
N TRP A 27 -8.99 -16.89 16.09
CA TRP A 27 -7.83 -16.38 15.37
C TRP A 27 -8.35 -15.86 14.02
N SER A 28 -9.23 -14.85 14.07
CA SER A 28 -9.39 -13.98 12.92
C SER A 28 -8.02 -13.37 12.68
N GLN A 29 -7.31 -13.88 11.67
CA GLN A 29 -6.17 -13.14 11.11
C GLN A 29 -6.68 -11.71 10.86
N PRO A 30 -5.93 -10.66 11.23
CA PRO A 30 -6.33 -9.31 10.89
C PRO A 30 -6.64 -9.30 9.40
N ILE A 31 -7.92 -9.07 9.09
CA ILE A 31 -8.44 -9.04 7.73
C ILE A 31 -7.71 -7.87 7.08
N ARG A 32 -6.81 -8.22 6.14
CA ARG A 32 -5.68 -7.34 5.92
C ARG A 32 -6.00 -6.12 5.09
N ALA A 33 -6.78 -6.08 4.01
CA ALA A 33 -6.96 -4.91 3.13
C ALA A 33 -5.71 -3.97 2.93
N GLU A 34 -5.79 -2.85 2.18
CA GLU A 34 -4.59 -2.09 1.77
C GLU A 34 -4.77 -0.58 1.85
N GLY A 35 -4.02 0.08 2.73
CA GLY A 35 -4.33 1.42 3.13
C GLY A 35 -3.39 2.07 4.13
N SER A 36 -3.88 3.19 4.65
CA SER A 36 -3.29 3.92 5.77
C SER A 36 -3.15 3.09 7.06
N ARG A 37 -3.93 2.02 7.25
CA ARG A 37 -3.78 1.14 8.42
C ARG A 37 -2.48 0.34 8.38
N GLU A 38 -2.02 -0.10 7.20
CA GLU A 38 -0.76 -0.82 7.01
C GLU A 38 0.43 0.12 7.29
N LEU A 39 0.30 1.39 6.91
CA LEU A 39 1.32 2.40 7.16
C LEU A 39 1.45 2.74 8.66
N THR A 40 0.39 2.55 9.44
CA THR A 40 0.34 2.91 10.87
C THR A 40 0.47 1.72 11.83
N GLN A 41 0.56 0.48 11.33
CA GLN A 41 0.55 -0.72 12.18
C GLN A 41 1.80 -0.92 13.03
N SER A 42 2.92 -0.28 12.66
CA SER A 42 4.23 -0.47 13.29
C SER A 42 4.56 0.56 14.38
N GLY A 43 3.56 1.33 14.84
CA GLY A 43 3.75 2.40 15.83
C GLY A 43 4.47 3.63 15.27
N GLY A 44 5.06 4.43 16.15
CA GLY A 44 5.65 5.72 15.79
C GLY A 44 4.58 6.80 15.58
N ASN A 45 4.74 7.59 14.52
CA ASN A 45 3.86 8.68 14.14
C ASN A 45 3.11 8.35 12.83
N ARG A 46 1.93 8.95 12.66
CA ARG A 46 1.09 8.73 11.48
C ARG A 46 1.68 9.45 10.25
N PRO A 47 1.95 8.75 9.15
CA PRO A 47 2.11 9.40 7.85
C PRO A 47 0.73 9.72 7.25
N PHE A 48 0.60 10.93 6.72
CA PHE A 48 -0.56 11.42 5.99
C PHE A 48 -0.26 11.43 4.50
N LEU A 49 -1.24 11.08 3.67
CA LEU A 49 -1.07 11.13 2.22
C LEU A 49 -1.14 12.59 1.75
N ASP A 50 -0.08 13.07 1.09
CA ASP A 50 -0.06 14.43 0.55
C ASP A 50 -1.01 14.49 -0.67
N SER A 51 -1.81 15.56 -0.76
CA SER A 51 -2.79 15.75 -1.83
C SER A 51 -2.56 17.03 -2.63
N ARG A 52 -1.43 17.70 -2.43
CA ARG A 52 -1.10 18.97 -3.09
C ARG A 52 -0.70 18.75 -4.54
N SER A 53 -1.03 19.71 -5.40
CA SER A 53 -0.63 19.70 -6.82
C SER A 53 0.65 20.48 -7.11
N ASP A 54 1.29 21.06 -6.09
CA ASP A 54 2.62 21.62 -6.26
C ASP A 54 3.64 20.48 -6.46
N ASN A 55 4.67 20.76 -7.25
CA ASN A 55 5.81 19.86 -7.35
C ASN A 55 6.69 20.05 -6.12
N ASP A 56 7.36 18.99 -5.70
CA ASP A 56 8.47 19.19 -4.78
C ASP A 56 9.48 20.18 -5.40
N PRO A 57 9.92 21.22 -4.65
CA PRO A 57 10.78 22.27 -5.20
C PRO A 57 12.21 21.79 -5.52
N VAL A 58 12.55 20.53 -5.25
CA VAL A 58 13.87 19.90 -5.48
C VAL A 58 13.83 18.86 -6.58
N ALA A 59 12.76 18.10 -6.66
CA ALA A 59 12.57 16.98 -7.57
C ALA A 59 11.22 17.19 -8.28
N PRO A 60 11.14 17.09 -9.62
CA PRO A 60 9.90 17.34 -10.37
C PRO A 60 8.88 16.20 -10.23
N VAL A 61 8.76 15.63 -9.02
CA VAL A 61 7.76 14.65 -8.65
C VAL A 61 6.61 15.39 -7.96
N PRO A 62 5.38 15.26 -8.46
CA PRO A 62 4.21 15.89 -7.85
C PRO A 62 3.98 15.41 -6.41
N ARG A 63 3.47 16.28 -5.54
CA ARG A 63 3.07 15.93 -4.16
C ARG A 63 1.65 15.34 -4.10
N ARG A 64 1.29 14.60 -5.14
CA ARG A 64 -0.04 14.02 -5.37
C ARG A 64 0.11 12.53 -5.60
N THR A 65 -0.47 11.74 -4.72
CA THR A 65 -0.37 10.28 -4.82
C THR A 65 -1.43 9.72 -5.76
N THR A 66 -1.02 8.84 -6.64
CA THR A 66 -1.91 7.85 -7.26
C THR A 66 -1.52 6.46 -6.77
N ILE A 67 -2.53 5.66 -6.43
CA ILE A 67 -2.34 4.28 -6.00
C ILE A 67 -2.96 3.37 -7.05
N GLN A 68 -2.18 2.42 -7.52
CA GLN A 68 -2.58 1.45 -8.52
C GLN A 68 -3.13 0.21 -7.84
N VAL A 69 -4.16 -0.41 -8.41
CA VAL A 69 -4.73 -1.67 -7.90
C VAL A 69 -5.10 -2.62 -9.04
N PHE A 70 -4.60 -3.86 -8.97
CA PHE A 70 -4.96 -4.89 -9.95
C PHE A 70 -6.27 -5.60 -9.57
N ALA A 71 -7.21 -5.67 -10.50
CA ALA A 71 -8.48 -6.35 -10.30
C ALA A 71 -9.01 -7.04 -11.57
N ARG A 72 -9.80 -8.10 -11.36
CA ARG A 72 -10.36 -8.98 -12.41
C ARG A 72 -11.88 -8.85 -12.53
N PRO A 73 -12.46 -9.19 -13.71
CA PRO A 73 -13.90 -9.21 -13.88
C PRO A 73 -14.61 -10.03 -12.80
N GLY A 74 -15.63 -9.44 -12.18
CA GLY A 74 -16.38 -10.05 -11.08
C GLY A 74 -15.78 -9.84 -9.69
N GLU A 75 -14.62 -9.19 -9.57
CA GLU A 75 -14.12 -8.64 -8.30
C GLU A 75 -14.69 -7.23 -8.06
N THR A 76 -14.75 -6.82 -6.79
CA THR A 76 -15.15 -5.47 -6.37
C THR A 76 -13.94 -4.77 -5.73
N ILE A 77 -13.64 -3.57 -6.18
CA ILE A 77 -12.67 -2.66 -5.54
C ILE A 77 -13.46 -1.75 -4.59
N ASN A 78 -13.17 -1.85 -3.29
CA ASN A 78 -13.76 -1.01 -2.26
C ASN A 78 -12.81 0.12 -1.91
N LEU A 79 -13.31 1.34 -1.93
CA LEU A 79 -12.51 2.53 -1.69
C LEU A 79 -13.05 3.29 -0.48
N GLY A 80 -12.14 3.80 0.33
CA GLY A 80 -12.45 4.65 1.47
C GLY A 80 -11.43 5.77 1.62
N SER A 81 -11.89 6.93 2.06
CA SER A 81 -11.06 8.09 2.39
C SER A 81 -11.68 8.87 3.54
N SER A 82 -10.87 9.37 4.47
CA SER A 82 -11.30 10.33 5.49
C SER A 82 -11.73 11.67 4.89
N ALA A 83 -11.27 11.97 3.67
CA ALA A 83 -11.59 13.19 2.95
C ALA A 83 -12.85 13.08 2.09
N ASN A 84 -13.39 11.88 1.86
CA ASN A 84 -14.55 11.73 0.98
C ASN A 84 -15.75 12.49 1.54
N ASN A 85 -16.41 13.30 0.69
CA ASN A 85 -17.52 14.17 1.07
C ASN A 85 -17.16 15.29 2.08
N VAL A 86 -15.88 15.65 2.21
CA VAL A 86 -15.42 16.79 3.02
C VAL A 86 -14.90 17.88 2.08
N ASN A 87 -15.66 18.96 1.89
CA ASN A 87 -15.36 20.05 0.96
C ASN A 87 -15.05 19.51 -0.46
N ASN A 88 -13.84 19.75 -1.00
CA ASN A 88 -13.43 19.23 -2.32
C ASN A 88 -12.89 17.79 -2.27
N GLY A 89 -12.86 17.17 -1.09
CA GLY A 89 -12.31 15.84 -0.90
C GLY A 89 -13.13 14.78 -1.62
N THR A 90 -12.45 13.97 -2.45
CA THR A 90 -13.08 12.99 -3.33
C THR A 90 -12.12 11.83 -3.61
N ILE A 91 -12.68 10.75 -4.15
CA ILE A 91 -11.93 9.60 -4.66
C ILE A 91 -12.13 9.58 -6.18
N ASN A 92 -11.06 9.79 -6.94
CA ASN A 92 -11.08 9.67 -8.39
C ASN A 92 -10.59 8.28 -8.79
N VAL A 93 -11.24 7.68 -9.78
CA VAL A 93 -10.94 6.33 -10.26
C VAL A 93 -10.80 6.36 -11.76
N THR A 94 -9.73 5.78 -12.28
CA THR A 94 -9.50 5.59 -13.71
C THR A 94 -9.36 4.11 -14.00
N ASP A 95 -10.11 3.62 -14.99
CA ASP A 95 -10.06 2.23 -15.41
C ASP A 95 -8.74 1.89 -16.15
N PRO A 96 -8.44 0.60 -16.39
CA PRO A 96 -7.22 0.20 -17.08
C PRO A 96 -7.07 0.73 -18.51
N ASN A 97 -8.16 1.21 -19.14
CA ASN A 97 -8.16 1.78 -20.48
C ASN A 97 -7.98 3.31 -20.47
N GLY A 98 -7.87 3.94 -19.29
CA GLY A 98 -7.74 5.40 -19.15
C GLY A 98 -9.06 6.14 -19.11
N THR A 99 -10.19 5.45 -18.97
CA THR A 99 -11.51 6.07 -18.84
C THR A 99 -11.77 6.41 -17.37
N PRO A 100 -12.09 7.68 -17.03
CA PRO A 100 -12.54 8.03 -15.70
C PRO A 100 -13.81 7.25 -15.35
N PHE A 101 -13.80 6.55 -14.23
CA PHE A 101 -14.97 5.85 -13.72
C PHE A 101 -15.90 6.89 -13.06
N ALA A 102 -17.06 7.10 -13.66
CA ALA A 102 -18.00 8.09 -13.19
C ALA A 102 -18.65 7.65 -11.86
N ASN A 103 -18.70 8.57 -10.90
CA ASN A 103 -19.40 8.42 -9.62
C ASN A 103 -19.06 7.12 -8.88
N PRO A 104 -17.80 6.91 -8.45
CA PRO A 104 -17.42 5.70 -7.73
C PRO A 104 -18.14 5.56 -6.37
N CYS A 105 -18.73 6.64 -5.85
CA CYS A 105 -19.34 6.71 -4.53
C CYS A 105 -20.78 7.24 -4.62
N ASN A 106 -21.72 6.59 -3.96
CA ASN A 106 -23.02 7.18 -3.65
C ASN A 106 -22.92 8.15 -2.47
N ALA A 107 -24.00 8.90 -2.21
CA ALA A 107 -24.05 9.82 -1.09
C ALA A 107 -23.92 9.08 0.25
N GLY A 108 -22.89 9.41 1.03
CA GLY A 108 -22.61 8.82 2.34
C GLY A 108 -21.64 7.63 2.33
N GLU A 109 -21.30 7.10 1.15
CA GLU A 109 -20.30 6.04 0.99
C GLU A 109 -18.87 6.61 1.02
N GLY A 110 -17.91 5.73 1.25
CA GLY A 110 -16.47 5.99 1.16
C GLY A 110 -15.86 6.81 2.28
N LEU A 111 -16.63 7.25 3.28
CA LEU A 111 -16.09 8.02 4.40
C LEU A 111 -15.50 7.12 5.49
N ILE A 112 -14.20 7.25 5.73
CA ILE A 112 -13.54 6.67 6.91
C ILE A 112 -13.61 7.71 8.04
N ALA A 113 -14.56 7.57 8.95
CA ALA A 113 -14.85 8.60 9.96
C ALA A 113 -13.99 8.52 11.23
N ASN A 114 -13.37 7.36 11.50
CA ASN A 114 -12.59 7.17 12.73
C ASN A 114 -11.60 5.99 12.62
N ARG A 115 -10.74 5.87 13.64
CA ARG A 115 -9.73 4.80 13.73
C ARG A 115 -10.32 3.40 13.70
N ALA A 116 -11.49 3.19 14.30
CA ALA A 116 -12.09 1.85 14.36
C ALA A 116 -12.48 1.37 12.96
N GLN A 117 -13.07 2.26 12.16
CA GLN A 117 -13.38 1.98 10.75
C GLN A 117 -12.12 1.79 9.91
N GLU A 118 -11.10 2.64 10.09
CA GLU A 118 -9.82 2.51 9.37
C GLU A 118 -9.14 1.15 9.64
N VAL A 119 -9.20 0.66 10.88
CA VAL A 119 -8.64 -0.65 11.24
C VAL A 119 -9.52 -1.79 10.72
N ALA A 120 -10.84 -1.64 10.79
CA ALA A 120 -11.78 -2.67 10.35
C ALA A 120 -11.81 -2.80 8.81
N GLY A 121 -11.51 -1.75 8.06
CA GLY A 121 -11.64 -1.72 6.60
C GLY A 121 -13.11 -1.59 6.15
N PRO A 122 -13.43 -1.93 4.89
CA PRO A 122 -14.78 -1.78 4.36
C PRO A 122 -15.74 -2.84 4.91
N LEU A 123 -17.03 -2.52 4.93
CA LEU A 123 -18.08 -3.52 5.08
C LEU A 123 -17.93 -4.65 4.03
N PRO A 124 -18.31 -5.90 4.37
CA PRO A 124 -19.04 -6.34 5.55
C PRO A 124 -18.16 -6.63 6.79
N ASN A 125 -16.91 -6.16 6.86
CA ASN A 125 -16.12 -6.32 8.08
C ASN A 125 -16.83 -5.67 9.28
N ALA A 126 -16.86 -6.37 10.41
CA ALA A 126 -17.53 -5.87 11.60
C ALA A 126 -16.92 -4.54 12.06
N GLY A 127 -17.74 -3.49 12.14
CA GLY A 127 -17.28 -2.13 12.49
C GLY A 127 -16.62 -1.36 11.33
N GLY A 128 -16.68 -1.89 10.11
CA GLY A 128 -16.15 -1.25 8.91
C GLY A 128 -16.92 -0.01 8.46
N TYR A 129 -16.34 0.71 7.50
CA TYR A 129 -16.99 1.82 6.81
C TYR A 129 -17.80 1.32 5.61
N ASP A 130 -18.78 2.11 5.18
CA ASP A 130 -19.55 1.85 3.95
C ASP A 130 -18.72 2.26 2.73
N PRO A 131 -18.23 1.34 1.87
CA PRO A 131 -17.27 1.68 0.84
C PRO A 131 -17.90 2.26 -0.43
N CYS A 132 -17.09 3.01 -1.18
CA CYS A 132 -17.35 3.22 -2.59
C CYS A 132 -17.02 1.92 -3.34
N GLU A 133 -18.02 1.30 -3.98
CA GLU A 133 -17.86 0.01 -4.66
C GLU A 133 -17.66 0.19 -6.16
N VAL A 134 -16.52 -0.26 -6.67
CA VAL A 134 -16.24 -0.36 -8.11
C VAL A 134 -16.27 -1.82 -8.52
N LEU A 135 -17.36 -2.23 -9.17
CA LEU A 135 -17.48 -3.57 -9.77
C LEU A 135 -16.67 -3.64 -11.06
N VAL A 136 -15.73 -4.59 -11.13
CA VAL A 136 -14.94 -4.79 -12.34
C VAL A 136 -15.73 -5.59 -13.37
N GLY A 137 -16.05 -4.95 -14.49
CA GLY A 137 -16.81 -5.53 -15.59
C GLY A 137 -15.97 -6.39 -16.54
N ALA A 138 -16.65 -7.07 -17.47
CA ALA A 138 -15.99 -7.80 -18.54
C ALA A 138 -15.15 -6.86 -19.41
N GLY A 139 -13.91 -7.25 -19.72
CA GLY A 139 -12.97 -6.43 -20.49
C GLY A 139 -12.30 -5.30 -19.69
N GLN A 140 -12.49 -5.25 -18.37
CA GLN A 140 -11.85 -4.28 -17.48
C GLN A 140 -10.83 -4.93 -16.53
N GLU A 141 -10.32 -6.12 -16.88
CA GLU A 141 -9.18 -6.70 -16.18
C GLU A 141 -7.96 -5.80 -16.36
N GLY A 142 -7.30 -5.47 -15.26
CA GLY A 142 -6.07 -4.69 -15.32
C GLY A 142 -5.83 -3.87 -14.07
N ILE A 143 -4.98 -2.87 -14.23
CA ILE A 143 -4.55 -1.97 -13.17
C ILE A 143 -5.42 -0.71 -13.21
N TRP A 144 -6.23 -0.55 -12.18
CA TRP A 144 -7.04 0.63 -11.92
C TRP A 144 -6.18 1.67 -11.18
N THR A 145 -6.38 2.95 -11.49
CA THR A 145 -5.66 4.05 -10.83
C THR A 145 -6.60 4.82 -9.93
N ILE A 146 -6.25 4.91 -8.65
CA ILE A 146 -7.02 5.58 -7.60
C ILE A 146 -6.27 6.83 -7.15
N GLU A 147 -6.95 7.96 -7.10
CA GLU A 147 -6.43 9.21 -6.54
C GLU A 147 -7.33 9.65 -5.39
N PHE A 148 -6.72 9.88 -4.23
CA PHE A 148 -7.39 10.44 -3.06
C PHE A 148 -7.09 11.93 -2.98
N VAL A 149 -8.14 12.75 -3.06
CA VAL A 149 -8.03 14.21 -3.05
C VAL A 149 -8.41 14.74 -1.67
N GLY A 150 -7.57 15.63 -1.11
CA GLY A 150 -7.83 16.28 0.18
C GLY A 150 -8.84 17.44 0.07
N PRO A 151 -9.44 17.87 1.20
CA PRO A 151 -10.51 18.87 1.22
C PRO A 151 -10.17 20.26 0.70
N ASP A 152 -8.92 20.73 0.87
CA ASP A 152 -8.45 22.04 0.35
C ASP A 152 -8.21 22.02 -1.17
N GLY A 153 -8.50 20.89 -1.82
CA GLY A 153 -8.31 20.69 -3.25
C GLY A 153 -6.83 20.70 -3.65
N ALA A 154 -6.59 20.95 -4.93
CA ALA A 154 -5.27 20.84 -5.54
C ALA A 154 -4.26 21.87 -5.02
N THR A 155 -4.71 23.07 -4.66
CA THR A 155 -3.84 24.22 -4.36
C THR A 155 -3.58 24.42 -2.87
N GLY A 156 -4.06 23.51 -2.02
CA GLY A 156 -3.90 23.64 -0.58
C GLY A 156 -2.44 23.56 -0.13
N THR A 157 -2.14 24.12 1.04
CA THR A 157 -0.77 24.18 1.58
C THR A 157 -0.66 23.76 3.04
N GLN A 158 -1.78 23.43 3.68
CA GLN A 158 -1.84 23.14 5.10
C GLN A 158 -1.22 21.76 5.42
N ASP A 159 -0.14 21.77 6.19
CA ASP A 159 0.44 20.55 6.73
C ASP A 159 -0.42 19.97 7.87
N SER A 160 -0.31 18.65 8.05
CA SER A 160 -0.98 17.93 9.14
C SER A 160 -0.37 18.26 10.52
N ALA A 161 -1.09 17.98 11.59
CA ALA A 161 -0.49 17.92 12.92
C ALA A 161 0.18 16.55 13.12
N ALA A 162 1.38 16.55 13.70
CA ALA A 162 2.04 15.30 14.08
C ALA A 162 1.26 14.57 15.18
N ILE A 163 0.82 13.34 14.90
CA ILE A 163 0.12 12.48 15.86
C ILE A 163 0.74 11.09 15.91
N ALA A 164 0.46 10.36 17.00
CA ALA A 164 0.85 8.96 17.11
C ALA A 164 0.18 8.11 16.03
N ALA A 165 0.87 7.08 15.54
CA ALA A 165 0.40 6.22 14.44
C ALA A 165 -0.96 5.56 14.73
N ASN A 166 -1.21 5.17 15.98
CA ASN A 166 -2.48 4.55 16.38
C ASN A 166 -3.62 5.56 16.63
N ASN A 167 -3.36 6.86 16.57
CA ASN A 167 -4.37 7.90 16.72
C ASN A 167 -4.99 8.27 15.37
N PHE A 168 -6.13 8.96 15.38
CA PHE A 168 -6.84 9.38 14.17
C PHE A 168 -7.11 10.88 14.21
N LEU A 169 -6.76 11.57 13.12
CA LEU A 169 -7.07 12.97 12.92
C LEU A 169 -8.30 13.06 12.01
N ALA A 170 -9.41 13.56 12.57
CA ALA A 170 -10.59 13.85 11.77
C ALA A 170 -10.25 14.87 10.68
N GLN A 171 -10.77 14.64 9.48
CA GLN A 171 -10.47 15.48 8.33
C GLN A 171 -11.11 16.87 8.49
N GLY A 172 -10.30 17.93 8.38
CA GLY A 172 -10.72 19.33 8.33
C GLY A 172 -10.97 19.81 6.91
N ASN A 173 -11.81 20.85 6.76
CA ASN A 173 -12.23 21.38 5.46
C ASN A 173 -11.11 22.02 4.61
N ASN A 174 -9.99 22.39 5.24
CA ASN A 174 -8.85 23.08 4.62
C ASN A 174 -7.57 22.23 4.65
N ASP A 175 -7.69 20.92 4.92
CA ASP A 175 -6.54 20.04 4.91
C ASP A 175 -6.09 19.77 3.48
N SER A 176 -4.79 19.89 3.20
CA SER A 176 -4.18 19.54 1.91
C SER A 176 -3.54 18.14 1.95
N PHE A 177 -4.10 17.26 2.76
CA PHE A 177 -3.67 15.88 2.97
C PHE A 177 -4.88 15.00 3.26
N VAL A 178 -4.70 13.68 3.16
CA VAL A 178 -5.72 12.69 3.51
C VAL A 178 -5.27 11.93 4.77
N SER A 179 -6.10 11.99 5.81
CA SER A 179 -5.82 11.34 7.11
C SER A 179 -5.82 9.83 7.06
N ALA A 180 -6.81 9.24 6.40
CA ALA A 180 -6.95 7.81 6.23
C ALA A 180 -7.49 7.51 4.83
N TRP A 181 -7.01 6.43 4.25
CA TRP A 181 -7.43 5.90 2.96
C TRP A 181 -7.33 4.38 2.98
N ASP A 182 -8.13 3.74 2.13
CA ASP A 182 -8.20 2.28 2.00
C ASP A 182 -8.62 1.90 0.58
N ILE A 183 -7.97 0.85 0.06
CA ILE A 183 -8.25 0.16 -1.20
C ILE A 183 -8.30 -1.33 -0.89
N THR A 184 -9.47 -1.93 -1.03
CA THR A 184 -9.66 -3.35 -0.74
C THR A 184 -10.29 -4.05 -1.93
N VAL A 185 -9.58 -5.01 -2.52
CA VAL A 185 -10.16 -5.90 -3.52
C VAL A 185 -10.88 -7.05 -2.81
N ARG A 186 -12.10 -7.36 -3.22
CA ARG A 186 -12.84 -8.55 -2.78
C ARG A 186 -13.21 -9.41 -3.97
N GLY A 187 -13.13 -10.72 -3.77
CA GLY A 187 -13.69 -11.67 -4.71
C GLY A 187 -15.22 -11.60 -4.72
N GLY A 188 -15.84 -11.82 -5.88
CA GLY A 188 -17.28 -11.89 -6.00
C GLY A 188 -17.97 -10.52 -6.02
N VAL A 189 -19.11 -10.48 -6.71
CA VAL A 189 -19.91 -9.26 -6.88
C VAL A 189 -20.49 -8.81 -5.53
N GLY A 190 -20.42 -7.52 -5.24
CA GLY A 190 -21.07 -6.91 -4.07
C GLY A 190 -20.48 -7.39 -2.76
N ASN A 191 -19.14 -7.52 -2.69
CA ASN A 191 -18.41 -7.83 -1.45
C ASN A 191 -18.75 -9.18 -0.80
N THR A 192 -19.20 -10.15 -1.61
CA THR A 192 -19.64 -11.47 -1.15
C THR A 192 -18.50 -12.44 -0.86
N GLY A 193 -17.31 -12.21 -1.42
CA GLY A 193 -16.12 -13.02 -1.18
C GLY A 193 -15.10 -12.40 -0.22
N PRO A 194 -14.00 -13.12 0.04
CA PRO A 194 -12.95 -12.66 0.93
C PRO A 194 -12.16 -11.49 0.32
N GLU A 195 -11.47 -10.74 1.19
CA GLU A 195 -10.48 -9.76 0.76
C GLU A 195 -9.27 -10.43 0.10
N ILE A 196 -8.75 -9.76 -0.92
CA ILE A 196 -7.58 -10.17 -1.68
C ILE A 196 -6.52 -9.06 -1.52
N THR A 197 -5.56 -9.30 -0.63
CA THR A 197 -4.47 -8.34 -0.34
C THR A 197 -3.29 -8.51 -1.28
N GLY A 198 -2.38 -7.53 -1.32
CA GLY A 198 -1.17 -7.57 -2.14
C GLY A 198 -1.43 -7.16 -3.60
N ARG A 199 -2.48 -6.38 -3.87
CA ARG A 199 -2.90 -5.96 -5.21
C ARG A 199 -2.76 -4.46 -5.44
N ALA A 200 -2.75 -3.68 -4.36
CA ALA A 200 -2.53 -2.25 -4.35
C ALA A 200 -1.04 -1.92 -4.17
N TYR A 201 -0.54 -1.05 -5.03
CA TYR A 201 0.83 -0.54 -4.98
C TYR A 201 0.87 0.92 -5.41
N ALA A 202 1.97 1.60 -5.12
CA ALA A 202 2.28 2.92 -5.66
C ALA A 202 3.63 2.90 -6.38
N THR A 203 3.80 3.74 -7.38
CA THR A 203 5.13 4.04 -7.97
C THR A 203 5.92 5.04 -7.12
N TYR A 204 5.21 5.92 -6.41
CA TYR A 204 5.76 6.80 -5.38
C TYR A 204 4.70 7.22 -4.36
N LEU A 205 5.14 7.55 -3.14
CA LEU A 205 4.28 7.93 -2.02
C LEU A 205 4.75 9.28 -1.45
N PRO A 206 4.16 10.40 -1.86
CA PRO A 206 4.32 11.66 -1.16
C PRO A 206 3.54 11.61 0.16
N LEU A 207 4.28 11.73 1.27
CA LEU A 207 3.77 11.60 2.62
C LEU A 207 4.19 12.80 3.47
N ASN A 208 3.37 13.11 4.46
CA ASN A 208 3.56 14.21 5.39
C ASN A 208 3.44 13.69 6.83
N MET A 209 4.37 14.07 7.69
CA MET A 209 4.41 13.68 9.11
C MET A 209 3.96 14.80 10.05
N GLY A 210 3.75 16.01 9.51
CA GLY A 210 3.30 17.21 10.23
C GLY A 210 4.35 17.93 11.08
N ALA A 211 5.46 17.26 11.39
CA ALA A 211 6.60 17.83 12.12
C ALA A 211 7.90 17.08 11.82
N SER A 212 9.03 17.65 12.25
CA SER A 212 10.30 16.93 12.43
C SER A 212 10.45 16.48 13.88
N GLY A 213 11.37 15.57 14.16
CA GLY A 213 11.54 14.94 15.48
C GLY A 213 10.52 13.84 15.76
N VAL A 214 9.97 13.21 14.71
CA VAL A 214 8.91 12.19 14.78
C VAL A 214 9.35 10.93 14.07
N ASN A 215 8.81 9.77 14.46
CA ASN A 215 9.31 8.48 14.00
C ASN A 215 8.36 7.84 12.98
N LEU A 216 8.80 7.69 11.74
CA LEU A 216 8.14 6.88 10.72
C LEU A 216 8.60 5.42 10.82
N ASN A 217 7.66 4.54 11.16
CA ASN A 217 7.93 3.10 11.33
C ASN A 217 7.21 2.23 10.30
N SER A 218 6.59 2.81 9.27
CA SER A 218 5.83 2.05 8.27
C SER A 218 6.65 0.92 7.66
N ILE A 219 5.96 -0.17 7.34
CA ILE A 219 6.53 -1.28 6.58
C ILE A 219 5.92 -1.23 5.18
N ALA A 220 6.78 -1.36 4.17
CA ALA A 220 6.37 -1.49 2.77
C ALA A 220 7.13 -2.63 2.11
N TYR A 221 6.66 -3.08 0.95
CA TYR A 221 7.25 -4.15 0.16
C TYR A 221 7.59 -3.62 -1.22
N ILE A 222 8.88 -3.58 -1.55
CA ILE A 222 9.34 -3.12 -2.86
C ILE A 222 9.54 -4.33 -3.76
N GLN A 223 8.76 -4.42 -4.82
CA GLN A 223 8.95 -5.39 -5.88
C GLN A 223 9.70 -4.74 -7.04
N THR A 224 10.87 -5.29 -7.34
CA THR A 224 11.65 -4.91 -8.52
C THR A 224 11.02 -5.48 -9.78
N GLU A 225 11.37 -4.90 -10.93
CA GLU A 225 10.93 -5.41 -12.24
C GLU A 225 11.32 -6.87 -12.42
N ARG A 226 12.53 -7.28 -12.02
CA ARG A 226 13.01 -8.67 -12.09
C ARG A 226 12.39 -9.63 -11.07
N GLY A 227 11.50 -9.18 -10.20
CA GLY A 227 10.80 -10.04 -9.24
C GLY A 227 11.44 -10.15 -7.85
N ASP A 228 12.59 -9.53 -7.61
CA ASP A 228 13.15 -9.45 -6.24
C ASP A 228 12.21 -8.64 -5.34
N LEU A 229 11.94 -9.18 -4.14
CA LEU A 229 11.05 -8.59 -3.16
C LEU A 229 11.81 -8.16 -1.90
N TYR A 230 11.79 -6.86 -1.63
CA TYR A 230 12.41 -6.27 -0.44
C TYR A 230 11.35 -5.86 0.56
N ARG A 231 11.44 -6.35 1.80
CA ARG A 231 10.65 -5.82 2.91
C ARG A 231 11.36 -4.62 3.53
N MET A 232 10.82 -3.44 3.31
CA MET A 232 11.36 -2.19 3.83
C MET A 232 10.76 -1.89 5.20
N ASN A 233 11.62 -1.81 6.22
CA ASN A 233 11.25 -1.30 7.54
C ASN A 233 11.83 0.11 7.66
N LEU A 234 10.96 1.13 7.72
CA LEU A 234 11.41 2.52 7.82
C LEU A 234 11.98 2.86 9.20
N ASN A 235 11.79 2.00 10.21
CA ASN A 235 12.61 1.90 11.43
C ASN A 235 13.02 3.24 12.08
N GLY A 236 12.07 4.17 12.26
CA GLY A 236 12.31 5.43 12.96
C GLY A 236 12.94 6.52 12.09
N LEU A 237 12.77 6.46 10.77
CA LEU A 237 13.08 7.61 9.90
C LEU A 237 12.32 8.86 10.39
N ASP A 238 12.95 10.03 10.30
CA ASP A 238 12.38 11.31 10.75
C ASP A 238 12.23 12.31 9.58
N PRO A 239 11.34 12.05 8.61
CA PRO A 239 11.01 13.04 7.59
C PRO A 239 9.94 14.02 8.08
N PHE A 240 9.92 15.24 7.54
CA PHE A 240 8.77 16.15 7.67
C PHE A 240 7.75 15.87 6.55
N GLY A 241 8.11 16.22 5.31
CA GLY A 241 7.38 15.93 4.10
C GLY A 241 8.37 15.35 3.11
N PHE A 242 8.01 14.24 2.49
CA PHE A 242 8.95 13.44 1.71
C PHE A 242 8.22 12.66 0.63
N ILE A 243 8.97 12.22 -0.38
CA ILE A 243 8.49 11.34 -1.43
C ILE A 243 9.26 10.04 -1.33
N PHE A 244 8.54 8.94 -1.08
CA PHE A 244 9.11 7.61 -1.01
C PHE A 244 8.89 6.89 -2.33
N PHE A 245 9.98 6.49 -2.99
CA PHE A 245 9.96 5.78 -4.27
C PHE A 245 11.20 4.89 -4.39
N ALA A 246 11.21 3.99 -5.37
CA ALA A 246 12.38 3.19 -5.72
C ALA A 246 12.45 2.97 -7.23
N ASN A 247 13.66 2.95 -7.76
CA ASN A 247 13.95 2.64 -9.16
C ASN A 247 15.27 1.84 -9.24
N ASN A 248 15.63 1.38 -10.44
CA ASN A 248 16.77 0.49 -10.66
C ASN A 248 18.15 1.15 -10.50
N LYS A 249 18.26 2.48 -10.50
CA LYS A 249 19.56 3.21 -10.50
C LYS A 249 19.78 4.16 -9.32
N GLY A 250 18.73 4.52 -8.58
CA GLY A 250 18.76 5.59 -7.60
C GLY A 250 19.08 6.95 -8.25
N PHE A 251 19.97 7.71 -7.61
CA PHE A 251 20.53 8.92 -8.21
C PHE A 251 21.67 8.58 -9.16
N THR A 252 21.77 9.31 -10.26
CA THR A 252 22.79 9.11 -11.29
C THR A 252 23.72 10.31 -11.44
N ASP A 253 24.87 10.08 -12.06
CA ASP A 253 25.71 11.16 -12.58
C ASP A 253 25.17 11.68 -13.93
N ALA A 254 25.90 12.60 -14.57
CA ALA A 254 25.50 13.17 -15.86
C ALA A 254 25.55 12.18 -17.03
N ASN A 255 26.20 11.02 -16.88
CA ASN A 255 26.26 9.96 -17.88
C ASN A 255 25.16 8.91 -17.68
N GLY A 256 24.39 8.99 -16.58
CA GLY A 256 23.37 8.02 -16.23
C GLY A 256 23.86 6.86 -15.35
N ASP A 257 25.10 6.92 -14.86
CA ASP A 257 25.65 5.88 -14.00
C ASP A 257 25.14 6.04 -12.56
N PRO A 258 24.73 4.94 -11.89
CA PRO A 258 24.19 4.99 -10.55
C PRO A 258 25.26 5.40 -9.52
N LEU A 259 24.91 6.35 -8.64
CA LEU A 259 25.81 6.88 -7.62
C LEU A 259 25.84 6.04 -6.34
N PHE A 260 24.77 5.26 -6.07
CA PHE A 260 24.57 4.43 -4.86
C PHE A 260 24.89 5.13 -3.54
N ARG A 261 24.54 6.42 -3.43
CA ARG A 261 24.78 7.22 -2.23
C ARG A 261 23.73 8.31 -2.09
N SER A 262 23.61 8.87 -0.88
CA SER A 262 22.88 10.11 -0.66
C SER A 262 23.54 11.27 -1.41
N VAL A 263 22.73 12.19 -1.91
CA VAL A 263 23.16 13.36 -2.66
C VAL A 263 22.62 14.64 -2.00
N PRO A 264 23.33 15.77 -2.12
CA PRO A 264 22.80 17.04 -1.65
C PRO A 264 21.60 17.46 -2.49
N ARG A 265 20.75 18.30 -1.92
CA ARG A 265 19.59 18.93 -2.61
C ARG A 265 20.00 19.87 -3.76
N ALA A 266 21.20 20.45 -3.69
CA ALA A 266 21.69 21.42 -4.68
C ALA A 266 23.11 21.02 -5.14
N PRO A 267 23.37 20.93 -6.47
CA PRO A 267 22.42 21.09 -7.57
C PRO A 267 21.31 20.01 -7.55
N VAL A 268 20.24 20.23 -8.31
CA VAL A 268 19.13 19.25 -8.41
C VAL A 268 19.70 17.89 -8.82
N PRO A 269 19.43 16.83 -8.04
CA PRO A 269 19.88 15.49 -8.38
C PRO A 269 19.31 14.98 -9.70
N ILE A 270 20.09 14.17 -10.41
CA ILE A 270 19.63 13.45 -11.61
C ILE A 270 19.16 12.07 -11.17
N PHE A 271 17.97 11.67 -11.62
CA PHE A 271 17.36 10.37 -11.38
C PHE A 271 16.18 10.19 -12.35
N HIS A 272 15.69 8.96 -12.50
CA HIS A 272 14.44 8.67 -13.21
C HIS A 272 13.22 8.99 -12.33
N PRO A 273 12.39 9.99 -12.68
CA PRO A 273 11.22 10.34 -11.89
C PRO A 273 10.12 9.27 -11.97
N PRO A 274 9.55 8.83 -10.84
CA PRO A 274 8.54 7.76 -10.80
C PRO A 274 7.17 8.15 -11.37
N ASN A 275 7.02 9.39 -11.83
CA ASN A 275 5.81 9.96 -12.43
C ASN A 275 5.88 10.09 -13.96
N ILE A 276 7.00 9.69 -14.59
CA ILE A 276 7.11 9.60 -16.05
C ILE A 276 7.13 8.14 -16.49
N ALA A 277 6.91 7.88 -17.77
CA ALA A 277 6.96 6.53 -18.33
C ALA A 277 8.39 5.95 -18.19
N ASP A 278 8.47 4.68 -17.82
CA ASP A 278 9.71 3.91 -17.79
C ASP A 278 10.26 3.69 -19.22
N THR A 279 11.56 3.46 -19.31
CA THR A 279 12.27 3.03 -20.54
C THR A 279 12.88 1.64 -20.33
N ASP A 280 13.54 1.08 -21.34
CA ASP A 280 14.24 -0.21 -21.21
C ASP A 280 15.37 -0.16 -20.16
N GLU A 281 15.94 1.02 -19.91
CA GLU A 281 17.04 1.23 -18.98
C GLU A 281 16.64 1.88 -17.65
N ASP A 282 15.54 2.62 -17.60
CA ASP A 282 15.11 3.41 -16.44
C ASP A 282 13.73 2.92 -15.97
N ILE A 283 13.74 2.17 -14.87
CA ILE A 283 12.59 1.40 -14.41
C ILE A 283 12.20 1.81 -13.00
N THR A 284 10.92 2.15 -12.82
CA THR A 284 10.32 2.42 -11.51
C THR A 284 9.84 1.12 -10.87
N HIS A 285 10.15 0.93 -9.59
CA HIS A 285 9.75 -0.25 -8.83
C HIS A 285 8.42 -0.01 -8.09
N LYS A 286 7.75 -1.10 -7.72
CA LYS A 286 6.42 -1.03 -7.12
C LYS A 286 6.51 -1.09 -5.61
N ILE A 287 5.84 -0.16 -4.94
CA ILE A 287 5.73 -0.12 -3.49
C ILE A 287 4.37 -0.67 -3.09
N PHE A 288 4.34 -1.91 -2.61
CA PHE A 288 3.15 -2.55 -2.06
C PHE A 288 3.05 -2.33 -0.54
N PHE A 289 1.81 -2.32 -0.04
CA PHE A 289 1.50 -2.17 1.40
C PHE A 289 1.49 -3.52 2.14
N ASN A 290 1.24 -4.60 1.40
CA ASN A 290 1.34 -5.99 1.82
C ASN A 290 2.30 -6.75 0.87
N PRO A 291 2.75 -7.96 1.23
CA PRO A 291 3.44 -8.80 0.25
C PRO A 291 2.59 -8.94 -1.03
N PRO A 292 3.17 -8.74 -2.24
CA PRO A 292 2.42 -8.85 -3.49
C PRO A 292 1.70 -10.19 -3.59
N ASN A 293 0.45 -10.17 -4.05
CA ASN A 293 -0.35 -11.38 -4.15
C ASN A 293 0.29 -12.33 -5.17
N THR A 294 0.31 -13.62 -4.85
CA THR A 294 0.81 -14.66 -5.75
C THR A 294 -0.03 -14.81 -7.01
N ASP A 295 -1.27 -14.32 -6.99
CA ASP A 295 -2.18 -14.36 -8.13
C ASP A 295 -2.00 -13.19 -9.11
N LEU A 296 -1.13 -12.22 -8.82
CA LEU A 296 -0.82 -11.15 -9.77
C LEU A 296 -0.22 -11.74 -11.06
N PRO A 297 -0.65 -11.29 -12.24
CA PRO A 297 -0.01 -11.68 -13.49
C PRO A 297 1.40 -11.05 -13.60
N ILE A 298 2.17 -11.50 -14.60
CA ILE A 298 3.49 -10.94 -14.90
C ILE A 298 3.39 -9.48 -15.34
N GLU A 299 2.35 -9.15 -16.10
CA GLU A 299 2.04 -7.82 -16.59
C GLU A 299 0.53 -7.64 -16.67
N ALA A 300 0.06 -6.41 -16.67
CA ALA A 300 -1.35 -6.10 -16.89
C ALA A 300 -1.54 -4.75 -17.60
N PRO A 301 -2.70 -4.55 -18.25
CA PRO A 301 -3.05 -3.26 -18.82
C PRO A 301 -3.12 -2.17 -17.75
N ILE A 302 -2.66 -0.97 -18.08
CA ILE A 302 -2.77 0.23 -17.25
C ILE A 302 -3.03 1.45 -18.12
N ALA A 303 -3.81 2.40 -17.59
CA ALA A 303 -4.07 3.67 -18.24
C ALA A 303 -2.76 4.37 -18.68
N ASN A 304 -2.78 4.99 -19.87
CA ASN A 304 -1.71 5.82 -20.44
C ASN A 304 -0.36 5.14 -20.76
N PHE A 305 -0.11 3.91 -20.27
CA PHE A 305 1.17 3.21 -20.49
C PHE A 305 1.02 1.86 -21.21
N GLY A 306 -0.20 1.49 -21.62
CA GLY A 306 -0.46 0.22 -22.30
C GLY A 306 -0.40 -0.92 -21.30
N THR A 307 0.77 -1.53 -21.11
CA THR A 307 1.02 -2.59 -20.14
C THR A 307 2.21 -2.24 -19.26
N THR A 308 2.18 -2.70 -18.00
CA THR A 308 3.33 -2.62 -17.09
C THR A 308 3.50 -3.96 -16.38
N PHE A 309 4.73 -4.31 -16.01
CA PHE A 309 5.00 -5.49 -15.20
C PHE A 309 4.17 -5.45 -13.90
N LEU A 310 3.96 -6.57 -13.21
CA LEU A 310 3.35 -6.64 -11.88
C LEU A 310 4.19 -7.53 -11.00
N ARG A 311 4.03 -8.85 -11.13
CA ARG A 311 4.79 -9.85 -10.36
C ARG A 311 5.61 -10.71 -11.29
N GLN A 312 6.93 -10.55 -11.25
CA GLN A 312 7.87 -11.50 -11.84
C GLN A 312 8.39 -12.47 -10.77
N ASP A 313 8.73 -13.69 -11.18
CA ASP A 313 9.50 -14.60 -10.32
C ASP A 313 10.99 -14.20 -10.39
N PRO A 314 11.67 -14.05 -9.24
CA PRO A 314 13.05 -13.63 -9.22
C PRO A 314 13.93 -14.62 -9.99
N PRO A 315 14.95 -14.14 -10.74
CA PRO A 315 15.90 -15.04 -11.36
C PRO A 315 16.55 -15.92 -10.29
N PRO A 316 16.86 -17.19 -10.60
CA PRO A 316 17.58 -18.02 -9.67
C PRO A 316 18.89 -17.32 -9.28
N PRO A 317 19.31 -17.40 -8.00
CA PRO A 317 20.57 -16.80 -7.60
C PRO A 317 21.70 -17.36 -8.48
N PRO A 318 22.69 -16.54 -8.85
CA PRO A 318 23.78 -17.00 -9.71
C PRO A 318 24.47 -18.21 -9.07
N SER A 319 24.73 -19.24 -9.87
CA SER A 319 25.52 -20.37 -9.41
C SER A 319 26.99 -19.94 -9.31
N ILE A 320 27.59 -20.14 -8.13
CA ILE A 320 29.03 -20.00 -7.97
C ILE A 320 29.65 -21.32 -8.44
N ASP A 321 29.94 -21.42 -9.73
CA ASP A 321 30.49 -22.64 -10.32
C ASP A 321 31.97 -22.84 -9.96
N THR A 322 32.67 -21.74 -9.65
CA THR A 322 34.07 -21.73 -9.21
C THR A 322 34.35 -20.56 -8.28
N LEU A 323 34.76 -20.85 -7.05
CA LEU A 323 35.32 -19.86 -6.12
C LEU A 323 36.84 -19.98 -6.15
N ASN A 324 37.53 -19.02 -6.77
CA ASN A 324 38.99 -19.00 -6.83
C ASN A 324 39.54 -18.02 -5.80
N PHE A 325 40.41 -18.52 -4.91
CA PHE A 325 41.24 -17.67 -4.05
C PHE A 325 42.62 -17.58 -4.67
N THR A 326 43.18 -16.38 -4.76
CA THR A 326 44.56 -16.18 -5.17
C THR A 326 45.25 -15.42 -4.05
N GLY A 327 46.31 -16.01 -3.47
CA GLY A 327 47.14 -15.32 -2.49
C GLY A 327 47.79 -14.08 -3.10
N GLU A 328 48.26 -13.15 -2.27
CA GLU A 328 48.99 -11.96 -2.74
C GLU A 328 50.25 -12.34 -3.56
N ASP A 329 50.78 -13.54 -3.33
CA ASP A 329 51.88 -14.17 -4.07
C ASP A 329 51.48 -14.75 -5.44
N GLY A 330 50.20 -14.67 -5.82
CA GLY A 330 49.67 -15.22 -7.06
C GLY A 330 49.32 -16.71 -6.99
N THR A 331 49.42 -17.36 -5.83
CA THR A 331 49.19 -18.81 -5.71
C THR A 331 47.69 -19.13 -5.58
N PRO A 332 47.11 -19.96 -6.48
CA PRO A 332 45.71 -20.38 -6.35
C PRO A 332 45.48 -21.27 -5.10
N GLY A 333 44.36 -21.04 -4.41
CA GLY A 333 43.88 -21.88 -3.30
C GLY A 333 44.61 -21.69 -1.97
N ARG A 334 45.38 -20.61 -1.81
CA ARG A 334 46.06 -20.26 -0.55
C ARG A 334 45.75 -18.81 -0.17
N ALA A 335 45.45 -18.60 1.11
CA ALA A 335 45.31 -17.29 1.73
C ALA A 335 46.55 -17.01 2.59
#